data_AF-A0A7W9BCQ2-F1
#
_entry.id   AF-A0A7W9BCQ2-F1
#
_cell.length_a   1.000
_cell.length_b   1.000
_cell.length_c   1.000
_cell.angle_alpha   90.00
_cell.angle_beta   90.00
_cell.angle_gamma   90.00
#
_symmetry.space_group_name_H-M   'P 1'
#
loop_
_entity.id
_entity.type
_entity.pdbx_description
1 polymer ?
#
loop_
_entity_poly.entity_id
_entity_poly.type
_entity_poly.pdbx_seq_one_letter_code
_entity_poly.pdbx_strand_id
1 'polypeptide(L)'
;MRPIFATLSMIVAGALAATTAIAGLDDRLPPAAYVDPVDQQIARTGHGVGNRPFPCARERMEHGIALVVSAPTERCVKMLPARRWRGLWTNEFENSRFCPAPARSCTFRDRGERVWLNPETLPSKRGKLYALEFVGRRTIYKGPYGHMGASDHVITVDRLISARKLR
;
A
#
# COMPACT_ATOMS: atom_id res chain seq x y z
N MET A 1 -0.64 73.97 -12.24
CA MET A 1 -0.53 72.82 -11.32
C MET A 1 -1.64 71.84 -11.66
N ARG A 2 -1.28 70.64 -12.15
CA ARG A 2 -2.20 69.54 -12.48
C ARG A 2 -1.72 68.31 -11.69
N PRO A 3 -2.58 67.57 -10.96
CA PRO A 3 -2.15 66.34 -10.34
C PRO A 3 -2.23 65.18 -11.34
N ILE A 4 -1.18 64.37 -11.34
CA ILE A 4 -1.05 63.12 -12.08
C ILE A 4 -1.69 62.03 -11.21
N PHE A 5 -2.75 61.38 -11.70
CA PHE A 5 -3.26 60.15 -11.10
C PHE A 5 -2.45 58.97 -11.66
N ALA A 6 -1.64 58.33 -10.83
CA ALA A 6 -0.97 57.08 -11.13
C ALA A 6 -1.89 55.91 -10.76
N THR A 7 -2.25 55.10 -11.76
CA THR A 7 -3.03 53.88 -11.64
C THR A 7 -2.15 52.76 -11.07
N LEU A 8 -2.48 52.29 -9.87
CA LEU A 8 -1.83 51.13 -9.25
C LEU A 8 -2.46 49.84 -9.84
N SER A 9 -1.76 49.18 -10.76
CA SER A 9 -2.11 47.81 -11.17
C SER A 9 -1.53 46.83 -10.14
N MET A 10 -2.38 46.26 -9.29
CA MET A 10 -2.02 45.07 -8.51
C MET A 10 -1.98 43.86 -9.44
N ILE A 11 -0.77 43.38 -9.74
CA ILE A 11 -0.57 42.03 -10.28
C ILE A 11 -0.72 41.07 -9.10
N VAL A 12 -1.85 40.39 -9.02
CA VAL A 12 -2.04 39.24 -8.11
C VAL A 12 -1.27 38.08 -8.73
N ALA A 13 -0.04 37.86 -8.27
CA ALA A 13 0.70 36.63 -8.52
C ALA A 13 -0.03 35.48 -7.79
N GLY A 14 -0.91 34.79 -8.52
CA GLY A 14 -1.52 33.55 -8.07
C GLY A 14 -0.45 32.47 -7.97
N ALA A 15 0.07 32.24 -6.77
CA ALA A 15 0.82 31.03 -6.46
C ALA A 15 -0.16 29.85 -6.50
N LEU A 16 -0.20 29.15 -7.64
CA LEU A 16 -0.75 27.81 -7.74
C LEU A 16 0.13 26.88 -6.87
N ALA A 17 -0.22 26.78 -5.60
CA ALA A 17 0.23 25.67 -4.77
C ALA A 17 -0.35 24.40 -5.40
N ALA A 18 0.45 23.70 -6.19
CA ALA A 18 0.17 22.34 -6.61
C ALA A 18 0.18 21.47 -5.36
N THR A 19 -0.97 21.36 -4.70
CA THR A 19 -1.25 20.34 -3.70
C THR A 19 -1.26 19.00 -4.40
N THR A 20 -0.07 18.45 -4.63
CA THR A 20 0.08 17.02 -4.83
C THR A 20 -0.35 16.38 -3.51
N ALA A 21 -1.57 15.85 -3.49
CA ALA A 21 -2.01 14.96 -2.44
C ALA A 21 -1.14 13.70 -2.52
N ILE A 22 0.01 13.72 -1.86
CA ILE A 22 0.81 12.52 -1.61
C ILE A 22 0.02 11.71 -0.59
N ALA A 23 -0.77 10.76 -1.09
CA ALA A 23 -1.32 9.69 -0.27
C ALA A 23 -0.15 8.87 0.28
N GLY A 24 0.39 9.26 1.44
CA GLY A 24 1.54 8.55 2.04
C GLY A 24 2.16 9.15 3.30
N LEU A 25 1.57 10.18 3.93
CA LEU A 25 2.24 10.94 4.99
C LEU A 25 2.17 10.36 6.42
N ASP A 26 1.68 9.12 6.58
CA ASP A 26 1.91 8.36 7.81
C ASP A 26 2.06 6.88 7.42
N ASP A 27 3.25 6.48 6.99
CA ASP A 27 3.61 5.07 7.07
C ASP A 27 3.70 4.72 8.57
N ARG A 28 2.61 4.13 9.10
CA ARG A 28 2.45 3.80 10.52
C ARG A 28 3.25 2.58 10.97
N LEU A 29 4.08 2.02 10.09
CA LEU A 29 4.90 0.88 10.46
C LEU A 29 6.02 1.31 11.41
N PRO A 30 6.29 0.53 12.48
CA PRO A 30 7.43 0.81 13.32
C PRO A 30 8.72 0.63 12.49
N PRO A 31 9.79 1.39 12.75
CA PRO A 31 11.06 1.24 12.05
C PRO A 31 11.60 -0.20 12.04
N ALA A 32 11.32 -1.00 13.07
CA ALA A 32 11.72 -2.40 13.12
C ALA A 32 11.06 -3.28 12.05
N ALA A 33 9.99 -2.81 11.40
CA ALA A 33 9.29 -3.52 10.34
C ALA A 33 10.09 -3.61 9.04
N TYR A 34 10.97 -2.64 8.75
CA TYR A 34 11.71 -2.62 7.49
C TYR A 34 12.97 -3.48 7.54
N VAL A 35 13.28 -4.10 6.40
CA VAL A 35 14.49 -4.91 6.21
C VAL A 35 15.73 -4.03 6.03
N ASP A 36 15.62 -2.96 5.22
CA ASP A 36 16.72 -2.06 4.89
C ASP A 36 16.92 -0.99 5.98
N PRO A 37 18.13 -0.85 6.58
CA PRO A 37 18.43 0.15 7.61
C PRO A 37 18.12 1.60 7.22
N VAL A 38 18.24 1.97 5.94
CA VAL A 38 17.93 3.31 5.45
C VAL A 38 16.42 3.56 5.50
N ASP A 39 15.60 2.56 5.14
CA ASP A 39 14.14 2.68 5.27
C ASP A 39 13.72 2.76 6.75
N GLN A 40 14.44 2.06 7.65
CA GLN A 40 14.23 2.23 9.09
C GLN A 40 14.59 3.64 9.58
N GLN A 41 15.65 4.26 9.04
CA GLN A 41 16.02 5.63 9.37
C GLN A 41 14.97 6.62 8.87
N ILE A 42 14.51 6.46 7.63
CA ILE A 42 13.45 7.31 7.07
C ILE A 42 12.18 7.18 7.93
N ALA A 43 11.78 5.96 8.31
CA ALA A 43 10.63 5.75 9.18
C ALA A 43 10.81 6.33 10.60
N ARG A 44 12.04 6.36 11.13
CA ARG A 44 12.35 7.00 12.43
C ARG A 44 12.27 8.52 12.38
N THR A 45 12.68 9.11 11.28
CA THR A 45 12.94 10.55 11.18
C THR A 45 11.85 11.29 10.43
N GLY A 46 11.06 10.61 9.61
CA GLY A 46 10.11 11.22 8.68
C GLY A 46 10.77 11.91 7.48
N HIS A 47 12.10 11.78 7.33
CA HIS A 47 12.86 12.47 6.30
C HIS A 47 13.44 11.47 5.29
N GLY A 48 13.08 11.65 4.01
CA GLY A 48 13.67 10.91 2.90
C GLY A 48 15.18 11.16 2.76
N VAL A 49 15.88 10.24 2.09
CA VAL A 49 17.35 10.30 1.90
C VAL A 49 17.69 10.03 0.43
N GLY A 50 18.32 11.00 -0.22
CA GLY A 50 18.71 10.89 -1.63
C GLY A 50 17.52 10.56 -2.53
N ASN A 51 17.62 9.50 -3.33
CA ASN A 51 16.55 9.01 -4.20
C ASN A 51 15.47 8.19 -3.48
N ARG A 52 15.30 8.36 -2.16
CA ARG A 52 14.37 7.59 -1.31
C ARG A 52 13.46 8.55 -0.55
N PRO A 53 12.34 9.00 -1.16
CA PRO A 53 11.50 10.04 -0.57
C PRO A 53 10.75 9.56 0.70
N PHE A 54 10.41 8.28 0.78
CA PHE A 54 9.75 7.64 1.93
C PHE A 54 10.15 6.15 2.01
N PRO A 55 9.85 5.43 3.11
CA PRO A 55 10.26 4.03 3.26
C PRO A 55 9.76 3.18 2.09
N CYS A 56 10.57 2.22 1.66
CA CYS A 56 10.30 1.33 0.52
C CYS A 56 10.23 2.01 -0.85
N ALA A 57 10.24 3.33 -0.95
CA ALA A 57 10.13 4.03 -2.22
C ALA A 57 11.48 4.45 -2.77
N ARG A 58 11.62 4.37 -4.09
CA ARG A 58 12.80 4.77 -4.84
C ARG A 58 12.38 5.64 -6.01
N GLU A 59 13.09 6.73 -6.22
CA GLU A 59 13.01 7.49 -7.47
C GLU A 59 13.74 6.73 -8.58
N ARG A 60 13.10 6.62 -9.74
CA ARG A 60 13.62 6.02 -10.96
C ARG A 60 13.30 6.91 -12.14
N MET A 61 14.25 7.08 -13.04
CA MET A 61 14.01 7.73 -14.33
C MET A 61 13.52 6.71 -15.34
N GLU A 62 12.32 6.89 -15.87
CA GLU A 62 11.78 6.07 -16.96
C GLU A 62 11.34 7.01 -18.08
N HIS A 63 11.92 6.83 -19.28
CA HIS A 63 11.63 7.66 -20.45
C HIS A 63 11.77 9.18 -20.21
N GLY A 64 12.73 9.59 -19.38
CA GLY A 64 12.95 11.01 -19.04
C GLY A 64 12.02 11.56 -17.96
N ILE A 65 11.17 10.73 -17.35
CA ILE A 65 10.26 11.13 -16.27
C ILE A 65 10.75 10.52 -14.95
N ALA A 66 10.84 11.33 -13.90
CA ALA A 66 11.11 10.87 -12.55
C ALA A 66 9.85 10.21 -11.96
N LEU A 67 9.92 8.91 -11.70
CA LEU A 67 8.87 8.11 -11.09
C LEU A 67 9.28 7.70 -9.68
N VAL A 68 8.36 7.79 -8.72
CA VAL A 68 8.54 7.19 -7.39
C VAL A 68 7.91 5.81 -7.41
N VAL A 69 8.74 4.77 -7.28
CA VAL A 69 8.32 3.38 -7.35
C VAL A 69 8.52 2.73 -5.98
N SER A 70 7.47 2.10 -5.47
CA SER A 70 7.54 1.31 -4.24
C SER A 70 8.12 -0.07 -4.50
N ALA A 71 9.05 -0.51 -3.66
CA ALA A 71 9.54 -1.87 -3.64
C ALA A 71 8.41 -2.84 -3.27
N PRO A 72 8.43 -4.09 -3.79
CA PRO A 72 7.50 -5.12 -3.37
C PRO A 72 7.53 -5.35 -1.86
N THR A 73 6.36 -5.52 -1.24
CA THR A 73 6.22 -5.58 0.22
C THR A 73 7.09 -6.67 0.83
N GLU A 74 7.16 -7.86 0.22
CA GLU A 74 7.98 -8.97 0.72
C GLU A 74 9.49 -8.76 0.64
N ARG A 75 9.94 -7.72 -0.07
CA ARG A 75 11.35 -7.30 -0.09
C ARG A 75 11.62 -6.13 0.84
N CYS A 76 10.60 -5.33 1.16
CA CYS A 76 10.78 -4.14 1.99
C CYS A 76 10.54 -4.39 3.49
N VAL A 77 9.48 -5.11 3.84
CA VAL A 77 9.09 -5.33 5.23
C VAL A 77 9.33 -6.77 5.66
N LYS A 78 9.57 -6.97 6.95
CA LYS A 78 9.81 -8.28 7.54
C LYS A 78 8.54 -9.12 7.49
N MET A 79 8.70 -10.34 7.00
CA MET A 79 7.64 -11.32 6.82
C MET A 79 7.84 -12.50 7.76
N LEU A 80 6.74 -13.10 8.21
CA LEU A 80 6.75 -14.42 8.82
C LEU A 80 7.25 -15.46 7.80
N PRO A 81 7.84 -16.59 8.26
CA PRO A 81 8.19 -17.70 7.40
C PRO A 81 7.00 -18.19 6.56
N ALA A 82 7.31 -18.76 5.39
CA ALA A 82 6.30 -19.30 4.51
C ALA A 82 5.54 -20.44 5.21
N ARG A 83 4.22 -20.42 5.11
CA ARG A 83 3.37 -21.50 5.64
C ARG A 83 2.15 -21.72 4.76
N ARG A 84 1.48 -22.85 4.98
CA ARG A 84 0.22 -23.17 4.31
C ARG A 84 -0.92 -22.36 4.94
N TRP A 85 -1.72 -21.74 4.08
CA TRP A 85 -2.93 -20.99 4.43
C TRP A 85 -4.12 -21.66 3.77
N ARG A 86 -5.24 -21.66 4.49
CA ARG A 86 -6.57 -22.00 3.98
C ARG A 86 -7.52 -20.92 4.41
N GLY A 87 -8.54 -20.63 3.61
CA GLY A 87 -9.55 -19.65 3.99
C GLY A 87 -10.44 -19.22 2.86
N LEU A 88 -11.20 -18.17 3.13
CA LEU A 88 -12.08 -17.51 2.18
C LEU A 88 -11.41 -16.22 1.70
N TRP A 89 -11.54 -15.91 0.42
CA TRP A 89 -11.05 -14.67 -0.17
C TRP A 89 -12.14 -14.00 -1.00
N THR A 90 -12.39 -12.74 -0.68
CA THR A 90 -13.31 -11.88 -1.42
C THR A 90 -12.49 -10.93 -2.28
N ASN A 91 -12.71 -10.96 -3.60
CA ASN A 91 -12.04 -10.10 -4.56
C ASN A 91 -12.95 -8.90 -4.89
N GLU A 92 -12.82 -7.80 -4.18
CA GLU A 92 -13.65 -6.59 -4.33
C GLU A 92 -12.80 -5.33 -4.56
N PHE A 93 -11.70 -5.46 -5.31
CA PHE A 93 -10.74 -4.38 -5.52
C PHE A 93 -10.27 -3.81 -4.17
N GLU A 94 -10.63 -2.58 -3.79
CA GLU A 94 -10.22 -1.95 -2.53
C GLU A 94 -10.72 -2.69 -1.28
N ASN A 95 -11.87 -3.34 -1.38
CA ASN A 95 -12.50 -4.07 -0.28
C ASN A 95 -12.08 -5.55 -0.23
N SER A 96 -11.09 -5.95 -1.04
CA SER A 96 -10.63 -7.33 -1.06
C SER A 96 -10.08 -7.75 0.31
N ARG A 97 -10.44 -8.96 0.74
CA ARG A 97 -10.04 -9.47 2.05
C ARG A 97 -9.90 -10.99 2.02
N PHE A 98 -8.87 -11.48 2.69
CA PHE A 98 -8.72 -12.87 3.05
C PHE A 98 -9.09 -13.12 4.51
N CYS A 99 -9.87 -14.17 4.74
CA CYS A 99 -10.33 -14.61 6.04
C CYS A 99 -9.79 -16.04 6.25
N PRO A 100 -8.74 -16.21 7.06
CA PRO A 100 -8.15 -17.52 7.33
C PRO A 100 -9.17 -18.51 7.92
N ALA A 101 -9.00 -19.79 7.62
CA ALA A 101 -9.80 -20.86 8.18
C ALA A 101 -9.66 -20.90 9.72
N PRO A 102 -10.73 -21.24 10.47
CA PRO A 102 -12.06 -21.58 9.99
C PRO A 102 -12.98 -20.34 9.81
N ALA A 103 -13.06 -19.80 8.60
CA ALA A 103 -13.97 -18.72 8.23
C ALA A 103 -15.24 -19.28 7.57
N ARG A 104 -16.41 -18.79 8.01
CA ARG A 104 -17.72 -19.13 7.41
C ARG A 104 -18.25 -18.04 6.48
N SER A 105 -17.81 -16.81 6.70
CA SER A 105 -18.03 -15.66 5.82
C SER A 105 -16.69 -14.97 5.56
N CYS A 106 -16.64 -14.18 4.49
CA CYS A 106 -15.56 -13.24 4.32
C CYS A 106 -16.10 -12.01 3.61
N THR A 107 -16.29 -10.94 4.38
CA THR A 107 -16.64 -9.62 3.86
C THR A 107 -15.68 -8.59 4.44
N PHE A 108 -15.57 -7.45 3.78
CA PHE A 108 -14.78 -6.34 4.31
C PHE A 108 -15.26 -5.91 5.71
N ARG A 109 -16.56 -6.08 6.01
CA ARG A 109 -17.19 -5.68 7.28
C ARG A 109 -17.05 -6.71 8.41
N ASP A 110 -16.55 -7.91 8.11
CA ASP A 110 -16.40 -8.96 9.14
C ASP A 110 -15.42 -8.49 10.24
N ARG A 111 -15.58 -8.95 11.47
CA ARG A 111 -14.68 -8.55 12.58
C ARG A 111 -13.28 -9.16 12.40
N GLY A 112 -12.30 -8.64 13.15
CA GLY A 112 -10.93 -9.15 13.19
C GLY A 112 -10.01 -8.51 12.16
N GLU A 113 -8.81 -9.09 12.01
CA GLU A 113 -7.76 -8.54 11.16
C GLU A 113 -8.18 -8.53 9.68
N ARG A 114 -7.88 -7.44 9.00
CA ARG A 114 -8.05 -7.28 7.55
C ARG A 114 -6.77 -7.72 6.86
N VAL A 115 -6.85 -8.80 6.09
CA VAL A 115 -5.69 -9.37 5.40
C VAL A 115 -5.83 -9.17 3.90
N TRP A 116 -4.91 -8.42 3.32
CA TRP A 116 -4.77 -8.27 1.88
C TRP A 116 -4.03 -9.47 1.28
N LEU A 117 -4.44 -9.91 0.10
CA LEU A 117 -3.63 -10.78 -0.76
C LEU A 117 -3.25 -10.01 -2.01
N ASN A 118 -2.00 -10.12 -2.46
CA ASN A 118 -1.62 -9.55 -3.75
C ASN A 118 -2.36 -10.30 -4.87
N PRO A 119 -3.23 -9.65 -5.66
CA PRO A 119 -4.12 -10.35 -6.59
C PRO A 119 -3.44 -10.88 -7.85
N GLU A 120 -2.19 -10.48 -8.13
CA GLU A 120 -1.46 -10.85 -9.37
C GLU A 120 -1.37 -12.36 -9.60
N THR A 121 -1.31 -13.15 -8.52
CA THR A 121 -1.20 -14.62 -8.57
C THR A 121 -2.52 -15.34 -8.29
N LEU A 122 -3.64 -14.62 -8.23
CA LEU A 122 -4.94 -15.14 -7.80
C LEU A 122 -6.00 -15.03 -8.90
N PRO A 123 -7.09 -15.82 -8.83
CA PRO A 123 -8.20 -15.69 -9.77
C PRO A 123 -8.76 -14.26 -9.81
N SER A 124 -8.86 -13.68 -11.01
CA SER A 124 -9.06 -12.23 -11.20
C SER A 124 -10.52 -11.77 -11.32
N LYS A 125 -11.52 -12.65 -11.17
CA LYS A 125 -12.92 -12.21 -11.32
C LYS A 125 -13.35 -11.42 -10.08
N ARG A 126 -13.55 -10.11 -10.26
CA ARG A 126 -14.07 -9.19 -9.24
C ARG A 126 -15.48 -9.56 -8.79
N GLY A 127 -15.82 -9.20 -7.56
CA GLY A 127 -17.08 -9.47 -6.88
C GLY A 127 -17.31 -10.93 -6.53
N LYS A 128 -16.27 -11.77 -6.57
CA LYS A 128 -16.37 -13.21 -6.36
C LYS A 128 -15.74 -13.65 -5.05
N LEU A 129 -16.33 -14.68 -4.46
CA LEU A 129 -15.85 -15.34 -3.26
C LEU A 129 -15.17 -16.65 -3.64
N TYR A 130 -13.98 -16.88 -3.09
CA TYR A 130 -13.18 -18.07 -3.34
C TYR A 130 -12.83 -18.77 -2.03
N ALA A 131 -12.89 -20.10 -2.03
CA ALA A 131 -12.14 -20.92 -1.09
C ALA A 131 -10.72 -21.10 -1.64
N LEU A 132 -9.72 -20.65 -0.89
CA LEU A 132 -8.32 -20.71 -1.28
C LEU A 132 -7.53 -21.65 -0.37
N GLU A 133 -6.54 -22.31 -0.97
CA GLU A 133 -5.43 -22.93 -0.28
C GLU A 133 -4.12 -22.58 -0.98
N PHE A 134 -3.11 -22.15 -0.22
CA PHE A 134 -1.84 -21.70 -0.79
C PHE A 134 -0.71 -21.75 0.24
N VAL A 135 0.53 -21.63 -0.23
CA VAL A 135 1.71 -21.31 0.59
C VAL A 135 2.01 -19.82 0.45
N GLY A 136 2.25 -19.14 1.55
CA GLY A 136 2.57 -17.72 1.54
C GLY A 136 3.14 -17.19 2.84
N ARG A 137 3.62 -15.94 2.79
CA ARG A 137 4.29 -15.23 3.89
C ARG A 137 3.46 -14.02 4.29
N ARG A 138 3.15 -13.87 5.58
CA ARG A 138 2.40 -12.73 6.13
C ARG A 138 3.36 -11.70 6.70
N THR A 139 3.05 -10.42 6.61
CA THR A 139 3.80 -9.38 7.33
C THR A 139 3.80 -9.65 8.84
N ILE A 140 4.95 -9.46 9.49
CA ILE A 140 5.08 -9.62 10.96
C ILE A 140 4.31 -8.50 11.67
N TYR A 141 4.48 -7.27 11.19
CA TYR A 141 3.90 -6.09 11.80
C TYR A 141 2.57 -5.75 11.15
N LYS A 142 1.65 -5.25 11.98
CA LYS A 142 0.41 -4.63 11.54
C LYS A 142 0.71 -3.25 10.95
N GLY A 143 0.08 -2.90 9.84
CA GLY A 143 0.29 -1.62 9.17
C GLY A 143 -0.81 -1.27 8.17
N PRO A 144 -0.63 -0.19 7.39
CA PRO A 144 -1.57 0.23 6.37
C PRO A 144 -1.24 -0.46 5.02
N TYR A 145 -1.67 -1.70 4.85
CA TYR A 145 -1.45 -2.48 3.63
C TYR A 145 -2.66 -2.48 2.69
N GLY A 146 -2.45 -2.97 1.46
CA GLY A 146 -3.48 -3.06 0.43
C GLY A 146 -3.79 -1.70 -0.20
N HIS A 147 -4.83 -1.67 -1.03
CA HIS A 147 -5.26 -0.41 -1.66
C HIS A 147 -5.68 0.60 -0.58
N MET A 148 -5.17 1.83 -0.67
CA MET A 148 -5.38 2.92 0.29
C MET A 148 -5.03 2.60 1.77
N GLY A 149 -4.24 1.55 2.02
CA GLY A 149 -3.83 1.19 3.39
C GLY A 149 -4.95 0.65 4.28
N ALA A 150 -6.01 0.08 3.69
CA ALA A 150 -7.19 -0.39 4.43
C ALA A 150 -7.04 -1.78 5.09
N SER A 151 -5.92 -2.47 4.89
CA SER A 151 -5.67 -3.81 5.45
C SER A 151 -4.59 -3.79 6.51
N ASP A 152 -4.81 -4.54 7.59
CA ASP A 152 -3.90 -4.63 8.73
C ASP A 152 -2.63 -5.43 8.40
N HIS A 153 -2.75 -6.40 7.49
CA HIS A 153 -1.65 -7.24 7.02
C HIS A 153 -1.73 -7.49 5.52
N VAL A 154 -0.62 -7.85 4.91
CA VAL A 154 -0.60 -8.51 3.61
C VAL A 154 -0.02 -9.92 3.73
N ILE A 155 -0.53 -10.84 2.92
CA ILE A 155 0.10 -12.12 2.66
C ILE A 155 0.52 -12.15 1.19
N THR A 156 1.83 -12.31 0.96
CA THR A 156 2.36 -12.62 -0.36
C THR A 156 2.13 -14.11 -0.62
N VAL A 157 1.44 -14.41 -1.72
CA VAL A 157 1.15 -15.79 -2.13
C VAL A 157 2.34 -16.30 -2.93
N ASP A 158 3.12 -17.21 -2.35
CA ASP A 158 4.30 -17.77 -3.00
C ASP A 158 3.90 -18.91 -3.96
N ARG A 159 2.89 -19.71 -3.59
CA ARG A 159 2.38 -20.81 -4.43
C ARG A 159 0.91 -21.11 -4.14
N LEU A 160 0.06 -20.97 -5.15
CA LEU A 160 -1.35 -21.38 -5.09
C LEU A 160 -1.46 -22.92 -5.13
N ILE A 161 -2.21 -23.50 -4.20
CA ILE A 161 -2.48 -24.95 -4.16
C ILE A 161 -3.86 -25.24 -4.75
N SER A 162 -4.89 -24.50 -4.32
CA SER A 162 -6.22 -24.60 -4.90
C SER A 162 -6.99 -23.29 -4.78
N ALA A 163 -7.87 -23.06 -5.76
CA ALA A 163 -8.82 -21.97 -5.73
C ALA A 163 -10.17 -22.45 -6.28
N ARG A 164 -11.19 -22.46 -5.42
CA ARG A 164 -12.55 -22.84 -5.81
C ARG A 164 -13.48 -21.65 -5.64
N LYS A 165 -14.08 -21.19 -6.73
CA LYS A 165 -15.12 -20.18 -6.71
C LYS A 165 -16.36 -20.72 -5.98
N LEU A 166 -16.91 -19.93 -5.06
CA LEU A 166 -18.12 -20.28 -4.31
C LEU A 166 -19.35 -19.51 -4.79
N ARG A 167 -19.18 -18.24 -5.20
CA ARG A 167 -20.22 -17.39 -5.81
C ARG A 167 -19.60 -16.28 -6.64
#